data_AF-A0A2H0TZ36-F1
#
_entry.id   AF-A0A2H0TZ36-F1
#
_cell.length_a   1.000
_cell.length_b   1.000
_cell.length_c   1.000
_cell.angle_alpha   90.00
_cell.angle_beta   90.00
_cell.angle_gamma   90.00
#
_symmetry.space_group_name_H-M   'P 1'
#
loop_
_entity.id
_entity.type
_entity.pdbx_description
1 polymer ?
#
loop_
_entity_poly.entity_id
_entity_poly.type
_entity_poly.pdbx_seq_one_letter_code
_entity_poly.pdbx_strand_id
1 'polypeptide(L)'
;MSIKWIILILFCVGALFVYTRFKKTKLLSNFPFAEEENSIFEEKPLSLSHKIYPLAGPKKNFKYHVLMRPLVKVTNKKRIIFAQTYKHDAIVYGVFSMNALTDSEQTSWKDLGYAFATLSPDDITATSGGKKAQYEITFTAHMQENIVAVTGEGVFVMQVYTNDIAGYEKALGIKIPVS
;
A
#
# COMPACT_ATOMS: atom_id res chain seq x y z
N MET A 1 39.46 -16.30 22.33
CA MET A 1 38.60 -16.11 21.13
C MET A 1 39.49 -15.64 19.99
N SER A 2 39.57 -16.35 18.86
CA SER A 2 40.51 -15.99 17.78
C SER A 2 39.96 -14.86 16.91
N ILE A 3 40.85 -14.06 16.30
CA ILE A 3 40.51 -12.95 15.39
C ILE A 3 39.52 -13.38 14.28
N LYS A 4 39.62 -14.62 13.79
CA LYS A 4 38.69 -15.16 12.77
C LYS A 4 37.23 -15.18 13.24
N TRP A 5 36.99 -15.49 14.53
CA TRP A 5 35.64 -15.49 15.11
C TRP A 5 35.08 -14.08 15.32
N ILE A 6 35.95 -13.12 15.66
CA ILE A 6 35.55 -11.70 15.79
C ILE A 6 35.09 -11.15 14.44
N ILE A 7 35.82 -11.45 13.35
CA ILE A 7 35.47 -11.04 11.99
C ILE A 7 34.14 -11.66 11.54
N LEU A 8 33.92 -12.96 11.83
CA LEU A 8 32.66 -13.65 11.51
C LEU A 8 31.46 -13.00 12.21
N ILE A 9 31.59 -12.68 13.50
CA ILE A 9 30.51 -12.04 14.27
C ILE A 9 30.22 -10.64 13.73
N LEU A 10 31.23 -9.83 13.47
CA LEU A 10 31.04 -8.49 12.88
C LEU A 10 30.36 -8.56 11.50
N PHE A 11 30.72 -9.55 10.69
CA PHE A 11 30.05 -9.80 9.40
C PHE A 11 28.59 -10.20 9.59
N CYS A 12 28.28 -11.15 10.48
CA CYS A 12 26.91 -11.57 10.77
C CYS A 12 26.05 -10.42 11.33
N VAL A 13 26.59 -9.61 12.25
CA VAL A 13 25.91 -8.43 12.80
C VAL A 13 25.69 -7.37 11.71
N GLY A 14 26.67 -7.14 10.85
CA GLY A 14 26.54 -6.25 9.70
C GLY A 14 25.48 -6.73 8.71
N ALA A 15 25.47 -8.02 8.37
CA ALA A 15 24.46 -8.65 7.52
C ALA A 15 23.06 -8.55 8.13
N LEU A 16 22.91 -8.80 9.43
CA LEU A 16 21.65 -8.60 10.18
C LEU A 16 21.19 -7.14 10.16
N PHE A 17 22.09 -6.18 10.35
CA PHE A 17 21.76 -4.76 10.32
C PHE A 17 21.31 -4.31 8.93
N VAL A 18 22.02 -4.74 7.89
CA VAL A 18 21.65 -4.48 6.50
C VAL A 18 20.30 -5.13 6.18
N TYR A 19 20.10 -6.40 6.55
CA TYR A 19 18.84 -7.13 6.37
C TYR A 19 17.66 -6.44 7.07
N THR A 20 17.82 -6.05 8.33
CA THR A 20 16.77 -5.33 9.08
C THR A 20 16.46 -3.95 8.49
N ARG A 21 17.47 -3.24 7.94
CA ARG A 21 17.24 -1.95 7.27
C ARG A 21 16.57 -2.10 5.90
N PHE A 22 16.93 -3.13 5.13
CA PHE A 22 16.22 -3.47 3.89
C PHE A 22 14.76 -3.84 4.17
N LYS A 23 14.51 -4.64 5.21
CA LYS A 23 13.16 -4.97 5.69
C LYS A 23 12.34 -3.73 6.08
N LYS A 24 12.99 -2.64 6.52
CA LYS A 24 12.31 -1.37 6.83
C LYS A 24 11.88 -0.59 5.58
N THR A 25 12.54 -0.77 4.43
CA THR A 25 12.21 -0.02 3.21
C THR A 25 11.36 -0.88 2.31
N LYS A 26 10.05 -0.62 2.32
CA LYS A 26 8.99 -1.33 1.58
C LYS A 26 9.07 -1.06 0.08
N LEU A 27 10.14 -1.48 -0.56
CA LEU A 27 10.38 -1.24 -1.99
C LEU A 27 9.47 -2.13 -2.85
N LEU A 28 8.96 -1.56 -3.94
CA LEU A 28 8.08 -2.26 -4.88
C LEU A 28 8.81 -3.42 -5.56
N SER A 29 10.12 -3.32 -5.82
CA SER A 29 10.93 -4.43 -6.35
C SER A 29 10.93 -5.66 -5.45
N ASN A 30 10.69 -5.48 -4.15
CA ASN A 30 10.69 -6.52 -3.13
C ASN A 30 9.26 -6.88 -2.70
N PHE A 31 8.24 -6.39 -3.43
CA PHE A 31 6.88 -6.74 -3.14
C PHE A 31 6.65 -8.21 -3.53
N PRO A 32 6.14 -9.06 -2.62
CA PRO A 32 5.92 -10.47 -2.89
C PRO A 32 4.67 -10.67 -3.75
N PHE A 33 4.82 -10.41 -5.06
CA PHE A 33 3.83 -10.72 -6.07
C PHE A 33 3.53 -12.22 -6.06
N ALA A 34 2.25 -12.57 -6.26
CA ALA A 34 1.88 -13.96 -6.48
C ALA A 34 2.44 -14.46 -7.82
N GLU A 35 2.49 -15.78 -8.01
CA GLU A 35 2.89 -16.36 -9.29
C GLU A 35 1.99 -15.83 -10.41
N GLU A 36 2.61 -15.48 -11.55
CA GLU A 36 1.96 -14.88 -12.73
C GLU A 36 1.28 -13.52 -12.49
N GLU A 37 1.51 -12.90 -11.33
CA GLU A 37 0.96 -11.58 -11.05
C GLU A 37 1.75 -10.49 -11.76
N ASN A 38 1.02 -9.70 -12.56
CA ASN A 38 1.58 -8.65 -13.38
C ASN A 38 0.74 -7.38 -13.27
N SER A 39 1.39 -6.23 -13.46
CA SER A 39 0.71 -4.93 -13.52
C SER A 39 -0.08 -4.83 -14.82
N ILE A 40 -1.39 -4.55 -14.72
CA ILE A 40 -2.30 -4.34 -15.86
C ILE A 40 -2.70 -2.88 -16.04
N PHE A 41 -2.43 -2.06 -15.02
CA PHE A 41 -2.64 -0.63 -15.04
C PHE A 41 -1.62 0.03 -14.11
N GLU A 42 -1.08 1.14 -14.57
CA GLU A 42 -0.13 1.98 -13.82
C GLU A 42 -0.46 3.44 -14.09
N GLU A 43 -0.58 4.22 -13.02
CA GLU A 43 -0.79 5.66 -13.10
C GLU A 43 0.14 6.40 -12.14
N LYS A 44 0.53 7.61 -12.54
CA LYS A 44 1.15 8.62 -11.68
C LYS A 44 0.10 9.71 -11.43
N PRO A 45 -0.81 9.55 -10.45
CA PRO A 45 -1.87 10.51 -10.22
C PRO A 45 -1.31 11.88 -9.79
N LEU A 46 -2.14 12.92 -9.83
CA LEU A 46 -1.69 14.27 -9.45
C LEU A 46 -1.35 14.36 -7.95
N SER A 47 -2.06 13.59 -7.13
CA SER A 47 -1.81 13.49 -5.70
C SER A 47 -2.32 12.17 -5.17
N LEU A 48 -1.63 11.63 -4.18
CA LEU A 48 -2.08 10.50 -3.39
C LEU A 48 -1.99 10.87 -1.92
N SER A 49 -3.09 10.69 -1.19
CA SER A 49 -3.10 10.86 0.25
C SER A 49 -3.45 9.57 0.97
N HIS A 50 -2.71 9.31 2.04
CA HIS A 50 -2.88 8.15 2.90
C HIS A 50 -3.36 8.66 4.25
N LYS A 51 -4.50 8.15 4.71
CA LYS A 51 -5.10 8.46 6.01
C LYS A 51 -5.38 7.17 6.77
N ILE A 52 -4.96 7.15 8.04
CA ILE A 52 -5.29 6.08 8.98
C ILE A 52 -6.05 6.71 10.15
N TYR A 53 -7.24 6.17 10.44
CA TYR A 53 -8.09 6.62 11.53
C TYR A 53 -8.24 5.50 12.57
N PRO A 54 -7.98 5.73 13.88
CA PRO A 54 -8.42 4.80 14.92
C PRO A 54 -9.95 4.85 15.08
N LEU A 55 -10.59 3.70 15.26
CA LEU A 55 -12.04 3.55 15.48
C LEU A 55 -12.45 3.93 16.91
N ALA A 56 -11.55 3.80 17.90
CA ALA A 56 -11.79 4.19 19.28
C ALA A 56 -10.62 5.03 19.85
N GLY A 57 -10.95 6.16 20.49
CA GLY A 57 -9.99 7.07 21.12
C GLY A 57 -10.00 8.50 20.53
N PRO A 58 -9.34 9.47 21.18
CA PRO A 58 -9.31 10.84 20.69
C PRO A 58 -8.72 10.89 19.28
N LYS A 59 -9.40 11.64 18.40
CA LYS A 59 -9.03 11.99 17.02
C LYS A 59 -7.67 12.71 16.93
N LYS A 60 -6.58 12.16 17.47
CA LYS A 60 -5.27 12.82 17.58
C LYS A 60 -4.12 12.03 16.97
N ASN A 61 -4.29 10.73 16.71
CA ASN A 61 -3.29 9.90 16.03
C ASN A 61 -3.60 9.73 14.54
N PHE A 62 -3.64 10.84 13.81
CA PHE A 62 -3.75 10.81 12.36
C PHE A 62 -2.36 10.60 11.76
N LYS A 63 -2.14 9.46 11.08
CA LYS A 63 -1.05 9.38 10.12
C LYS A 63 -1.59 9.88 8.79
N TYR A 64 -1.22 11.11 8.44
CA TYR A 64 -1.53 11.73 7.15
C TYR A 64 -0.25 11.91 6.36
N HIS A 65 -0.21 11.31 5.17
CA HIS A 65 0.89 11.52 4.24
C HIS A 65 0.34 11.91 2.87
N VAL A 66 0.81 13.03 2.34
CA VAL A 66 0.67 13.38 0.92
C VAL A 66 1.94 12.95 0.22
N LEU A 67 1.82 12.11 -0.81
CA LEU A 67 2.96 11.57 -1.52
C LEU A 67 3.34 12.52 -2.67
N MET A 68 4.60 12.94 -2.72
CA MET A 68 5.09 13.98 -3.64
C MET A 68 5.31 13.48 -5.08
N ARG A 69 5.32 12.15 -5.30
CA ARG A 69 5.46 11.47 -6.59
C ARG A 69 4.70 10.16 -6.55
N PRO A 70 3.37 10.23 -6.52
CA PRO A 70 2.57 9.04 -6.29
C PRO A 70 2.63 8.11 -7.50
N LEU A 71 2.52 6.83 -7.20
CA LEU A 71 2.44 5.74 -8.16
C LEU A 71 1.32 4.82 -7.69
N VAL A 72 0.36 4.56 -8.55
CA VAL A 72 -0.68 3.56 -8.32
C VAL A 72 -0.53 2.47 -9.36
N LYS A 73 -0.46 1.22 -8.90
CA LYS A 73 -0.46 0.04 -9.77
C LYS A 73 -1.64 -0.83 -9.46
N VAL A 74 -2.32 -1.31 -10.48
CA VAL A 74 -3.32 -2.38 -10.37
C VAL A 74 -2.80 -3.62 -11.07
N THR A 75 -2.93 -4.78 -10.42
CA THR A 75 -2.49 -6.07 -10.95
C THR A 75 -3.64 -6.90 -11.50
N ASN A 76 -3.32 -7.89 -12.33
CA ASN A 76 -4.28 -8.89 -12.83
C ASN A 76 -4.95 -9.70 -11.71
N LYS A 77 -4.36 -9.75 -10.50
CA LYS A 77 -4.94 -10.35 -9.30
C LYS A 77 -5.79 -9.37 -8.47
N LYS A 78 -6.15 -8.21 -9.03
CA LYS A 78 -6.98 -7.16 -8.40
C LYS A 78 -6.36 -6.58 -7.12
N ARG A 79 -5.03 -6.50 -7.08
CA ARG A 79 -4.30 -5.76 -6.05
C ARG A 79 -4.10 -4.32 -6.50
N ILE A 80 -4.32 -3.38 -5.61
CA ILE A 80 -4.16 -1.94 -5.81
C ILE A 80 -3.01 -1.49 -4.91
N ILE A 81 -1.87 -1.22 -5.51
CA ILE A 81 -0.63 -0.87 -4.82
C ILE A 81 -0.46 0.63 -4.87
N PHE A 82 -0.36 1.25 -3.71
CA PHE A 82 -0.14 2.68 -3.54
C PHE A 82 1.29 2.91 -3.09
N ALA A 83 2.06 3.60 -3.92
CA ALA A 83 3.47 3.81 -3.72
C ALA A 83 3.89 5.27 -4.01
N GLN A 84 5.13 5.58 -3.65
CA GLN A 84 5.80 6.82 -4.03
C GLN A 84 7.09 6.48 -4.76
N THR A 85 7.29 7.03 -5.96
CA THR A 85 8.56 6.86 -6.67
C THR A 85 9.72 7.40 -5.84
N TYR A 86 10.76 6.58 -5.66
CA TYR A 86 11.96 6.88 -4.90
C TYR A 86 13.19 6.34 -5.63
N LYS A 87 14.02 7.25 -6.16
CA LYS A 87 15.20 6.92 -6.98
C LYS A 87 14.78 6.06 -8.20
N HIS A 88 15.30 4.83 -8.30
CA HIS A 88 15.05 3.89 -9.40
C HIS A 88 13.92 2.89 -9.10
N ASP A 89 13.18 3.07 -8.00
CA ASP A 89 12.12 2.17 -7.54
C ASP A 89 10.95 2.98 -6.93
N ALA A 90 10.07 2.33 -6.17
CA ALA A 90 8.97 2.97 -5.44
C ALA A 90 8.83 2.41 -4.02
N ILE A 91 8.54 3.28 -3.06
CA ILE A 91 8.22 2.88 -1.68
C ILE A 91 6.71 2.65 -1.60
N VAL A 92 6.30 1.43 -1.24
CA VAL A 92 4.92 1.02 -1.03
C VAL A 92 4.43 1.54 0.33
N TYR A 93 3.37 2.31 0.29
CA TYR A 93 2.69 2.84 1.48
C TYR A 93 1.51 1.99 1.90
N GLY A 94 0.87 1.31 0.95
CA GLY A 94 -0.35 0.56 1.18
C GLY A 94 -0.74 -0.32 0.01
N VAL A 95 -1.44 -1.42 0.29
CA VAL A 95 -1.98 -2.32 -0.72
C VAL A 95 -3.43 -2.68 -0.38
N PHE A 96 -4.34 -2.50 -1.32
CA PHE A 96 -5.67 -3.09 -1.23
C PHE A 96 -5.77 -4.32 -2.12
N SER A 97 -6.46 -5.35 -1.66
CA SER A 97 -6.81 -6.52 -2.47
C SER A 97 -8.32 -6.61 -2.57
N MET A 98 -8.86 -6.68 -3.79
CA MET A 98 -10.29 -6.94 -3.95
C MET A 98 -10.64 -8.43 -3.80
N ASN A 99 -9.63 -9.30 -3.80
CA ASN A 99 -9.76 -10.71 -3.48
C ASN A 99 -9.36 -10.95 -2.02
N ALA A 100 -10.00 -11.92 -1.38
CA ALA A 100 -9.56 -12.39 -0.06
C ALA A 100 -8.09 -12.85 -0.13
N LEU A 101 -7.29 -12.39 0.83
CA LEU A 101 -5.89 -12.78 0.95
C LEU A 101 -5.80 -14.14 1.64
N THR A 102 -5.00 -15.05 1.10
CA THR A 102 -4.66 -16.30 1.80
C THR A 102 -3.85 -16.01 3.06
N ASP A 103 -3.92 -16.90 4.06
CA ASP A 103 -3.13 -16.77 5.30
C ASP A 103 -1.62 -16.62 5.01
N SER A 104 -1.13 -17.28 3.96
CA SER A 104 0.27 -17.21 3.55
C SER A 104 0.66 -15.81 3.04
N GLU A 105 -0.20 -15.16 2.26
CA GLU A 105 0.02 -13.81 1.76
C GLU A 105 -0.06 -12.80 2.90
N GLN A 106 -1.08 -12.93 3.76
CA GLN A 106 -1.23 -12.09 4.95
C GLN A 106 0.00 -12.18 5.86
N THR A 107 0.49 -13.38 6.12
CA THR A 107 1.68 -13.62 6.95
C THR A 107 2.93 -13.04 6.30
N SER A 108 3.16 -13.30 5.01
CA SER A 108 4.31 -12.77 4.27
C SER A 108 4.32 -11.24 4.27
N TRP A 109 3.17 -10.62 4.00
CA TRP A 109 3.04 -9.17 3.94
C TRP A 109 3.20 -8.52 5.30
N LYS A 110 2.66 -9.15 6.35
CA LYS A 110 2.84 -8.75 7.75
C LYS A 110 4.30 -8.84 8.17
N ASP A 111 4.97 -9.93 7.83
CA ASP A 111 6.38 -10.13 8.17
C ASP A 111 7.25 -9.09 7.49
N LEU A 112 6.98 -8.74 6.23
CA LEU A 112 7.65 -7.66 5.49
C LEU A 112 7.18 -6.26 5.93
N GLY A 113 6.18 -6.19 6.81
CA GLY A 113 5.67 -4.97 7.41
C GLY A 113 4.80 -4.13 6.47
N TYR A 114 4.29 -4.66 5.35
CA TYR A 114 3.39 -3.91 4.46
C TYR A 114 2.07 -3.56 5.16
N ALA A 115 1.55 -2.38 4.83
CA ALA A 115 0.17 -2.03 5.19
C ALA A 115 -0.73 -2.59 4.10
N PHE A 116 -1.69 -3.43 4.47
CA PHE A 116 -2.60 -4.03 3.52
C PHE A 116 -4.01 -4.17 4.09
N ALA A 117 -4.99 -4.34 3.21
CA ALA A 117 -6.34 -4.75 3.57
C ALA A 117 -7.07 -5.39 2.38
N THR A 118 -8.10 -6.19 2.67
CA THR A 118 -9.11 -6.56 1.68
C THR A 118 -10.08 -5.39 1.48
N LEU A 119 -10.58 -5.20 0.27
CA LEU A 119 -11.41 -4.07 -0.12
C LEU A 119 -12.63 -4.53 -0.93
N SER A 120 -13.85 -4.18 -0.50
CA SER A 120 -15.06 -4.43 -1.28
C SER A 120 -15.16 -3.43 -2.45
N PRO A 121 -15.75 -3.80 -3.60
CA PRO A 121 -16.12 -2.82 -4.64
C PRO A 121 -16.92 -1.62 -4.11
N ASP A 122 -17.80 -1.86 -3.13
CA ASP A 122 -18.67 -0.83 -2.54
C ASP A 122 -17.91 0.19 -1.67
N ASP A 123 -16.67 -0.16 -1.29
CA ASP A 123 -15.78 0.70 -0.51
C ASP A 123 -14.97 1.68 -1.37
N ILE A 124 -15.24 1.70 -2.68
CA ILE A 124 -14.59 2.56 -3.67
C ILE A 124 -15.61 3.58 -4.17
N THR A 125 -15.35 4.85 -3.90
CA THR A 125 -16.21 5.96 -4.33
C THR A 125 -15.39 7.05 -4.99
N ALA A 126 -16.02 7.89 -5.80
CA ALA A 126 -15.38 9.06 -6.36
C ALA A 126 -16.25 10.31 -6.19
N THR A 127 -15.61 11.45 -6.01
CA THR A 127 -16.23 12.77 -6.18
C THR A 127 -15.66 13.43 -7.42
N SER A 128 -16.52 14.15 -8.14
CA SER A 128 -16.12 14.93 -9.32
C SER A 128 -15.99 16.42 -9.02
N GLY A 129 -15.27 17.17 -9.87
CA GLY A 129 -15.15 18.63 -9.73
C GLY A 129 -14.12 19.09 -8.70
N GLY A 130 -13.12 18.25 -8.41
CA GLY A 130 -12.05 18.56 -7.47
C GLY A 130 -11.17 19.73 -7.92
N LYS A 131 -10.61 20.47 -6.95
CA LYS A 131 -9.67 21.58 -7.23
C LYS A 131 -8.30 21.11 -7.75
N LYS A 132 -7.94 19.85 -7.48
CA LYS A 132 -6.61 19.28 -7.79
C LYS A 132 -6.61 18.40 -9.04
N ALA A 133 -7.70 17.69 -9.28
CA ALA A 133 -7.90 16.78 -10.39
C ALA A 133 -9.39 16.67 -10.66
N GLN A 134 -9.76 16.14 -11.83
CA GLN A 134 -11.17 15.96 -12.21
C GLN A 134 -11.91 15.05 -11.22
N TYR A 135 -11.23 14.01 -10.71
CA TYR A 135 -11.79 13.04 -9.78
C TYR A 135 -10.93 12.89 -8.52
N GLU A 136 -11.59 12.72 -7.37
CA GLU A 136 -10.99 12.22 -6.13
C GLU A 136 -11.59 10.84 -5.83
N ILE A 137 -10.83 9.78 -6.12
CA ILE A 137 -11.24 8.40 -5.82
C ILE A 137 -10.80 8.07 -4.39
N THR A 138 -11.75 7.66 -3.56
CA THR A 138 -11.54 7.25 -2.17
C THR A 138 -11.73 5.74 -2.06
N PHE A 139 -10.70 5.06 -1.56
CA PHE A 139 -10.68 3.63 -1.25
C PHE A 139 -10.67 3.46 0.28
N THR A 140 -11.68 2.81 0.85
CA THR A 140 -11.88 2.74 2.31
C THR A 140 -11.92 1.30 2.80
N ALA A 141 -10.85 0.79 3.40
CA ALA A 141 -10.89 -0.54 4.01
C ALA A 141 -11.31 -0.48 5.48
N HIS A 142 -12.28 -1.32 5.85
CA HIS A 142 -12.75 -1.53 7.22
C HIS A 142 -12.03 -2.71 7.89
N MET A 143 -11.81 -2.59 9.20
CA MET A 143 -10.91 -3.45 9.96
C MET A 143 -11.41 -4.88 10.27
N GLN A 144 -12.42 -5.38 9.56
CA GLN A 144 -12.95 -6.73 9.84
C GLN A 144 -11.94 -7.83 9.49
N GLU A 145 -10.97 -7.58 8.61
CA GLU A 145 -9.89 -8.53 8.29
C GLU A 145 -8.54 -7.79 8.11
N ASN A 146 -7.73 -7.76 9.17
CA ASN A 146 -6.28 -7.49 9.16
C ASN A 146 -5.76 -6.23 8.45
N ILE A 147 -6.07 -5.04 8.98
CA ILE A 147 -5.25 -3.84 8.71
C ILE A 147 -3.99 -3.91 9.58
N VAL A 148 -2.90 -4.49 9.08
CA VAL A 148 -1.65 -4.69 9.85
C VAL A 148 -0.84 -3.39 10.02
N ALA A 149 -1.33 -2.25 9.51
CA ALA A 149 -0.67 -0.96 9.66
C ALA A 149 -0.78 -0.34 11.07
N VAL A 150 -1.72 -0.82 11.90
CA VAL A 150 -2.10 -0.20 13.17
C VAL A 150 -2.39 -1.27 14.22
N THR A 151 -1.77 -1.16 15.39
CA THR A 151 -2.26 -1.82 16.59
C THR A 151 -3.59 -1.18 17.01
N GLY A 152 -4.71 -1.83 16.68
CA GLY A 152 -6.07 -1.46 17.12
C GLY A 152 -7.05 -1.17 15.98
N GLU A 153 -8.35 -1.28 16.27
CA GLU A 153 -9.47 -0.98 15.36
C GLU A 153 -9.26 0.34 14.59
N GLY A 154 -9.29 0.33 13.25
CA GLY A 154 -9.06 1.52 12.43
C GLY A 154 -9.61 1.46 10.99
N VAL A 155 -9.74 2.62 10.36
CA VAL A 155 -10.11 2.77 8.95
C VAL A 155 -8.85 3.15 8.16
N PHE A 156 -8.55 2.38 7.13
CA PHE A 156 -7.43 2.64 6.22
C PHE A 156 -7.97 3.23 4.93
N VAL A 157 -7.65 4.50 4.67
CA VAL A 157 -8.17 5.26 3.53
C VAL A 157 -7.02 5.69 2.62
N MET A 158 -7.16 5.37 1.33
CA MET A 158 -6.32 5.93 0.26
C MET A 158 -7.17 6.83 -0.62
N GLN A 159 -6.73 8.07 -0.84
CA GLN A 159 -7.41 9.01 -1.73
C GLN A 159 -6.49 9.36 -2.90
N VAL A 160 -6.95 9.04 -4.10
CA VAL A 160 -6.27 9.28 -5.36
C VAL A 160 -6.92 10.46 -6.07
N TYR A 161 -6.12 11.47 -6.41
CA TYR A 161 -6.54 12.59 -7.25
C TYR A 161 -6.10 12.34 -8.68
N THR A 162 -7.04 12.00 -9.57
CA THR A 162 -6.77 11.50 -10.92
C THR A 162 -7.70 12.14 -11.96
N ASN A 163 -7.28 12.10 -13.22
CA ASN A 163 -8.12 12.41 -14.37
C ASN A 163 -8.55 11.14 -15.14
N ASP A 164 -8.06 9.96 -14.75
CA ASP A 164 -8.26 8.69 -15.46
C ASP A 164 -9.11 7.69 -14.65
N ILE A 165 -10.34 8.09 -14.28
CA ILE A 165 -11.27 7.19 -13.59
C ILE A 165 -11.60 5.95 -14.43
N ALA A 166 -11.65 6.09 -15.76
CA ALA A 166 -11.97 4.99 -16.67
C ALA A 166 -10.88 3.90 -16.67
N GLY A 167 -9.60 4.27 -16.55
CA GLY A 167 -8.49 3.35 -16.36
C GLY A 167 -8.66 2.50 -15.11
N TYR A 168 -9.04 3.12 -13.99
CA TYR A 168 -9.36 2.39 -12.75
C TYR A 168 -10.53 1.43 -12.92
N GLU A 169 -11.66 1.91 -13.44
CA GLU A 169 -12.84 1.07 -13.66
C GLU A 169 -12.52 -0.16 -14.52
N LYS A 170 -11.77 0.02 -15.60
CA LYS A 170 -11.35 -1.06 -16.49
C LYS A 170 -10.43 -2.06 -15.79
N ALA A 171 -9.41 -1.58 -15.07
CA ALA A 171 -8.45 -2.43 -14.39
C ALA A 171 -9.08 -3.23 -13.24
N LEU A 172 -9.95 -2.57 -12.47
CA LEU A 172 -10.66 -3.16 -11.35
C LEU A 172 -11.86 -4.00 -11.80
N GLY A 173 -12.41 -3.75 -12.98
CA GLY A 173 -13.58 -4.46 -13.51
C GLY A 173 -14.86 -4.08 -12.79
N ILE A 174 -14.94 -2.85 -12.29
CA ILE A 174 -16.09 -2.30 -11.55
C ILE A 174 -16.46 -0.94 -12.12
N LYS A 175 -17.68 -0.48 -11.80
CA LYS A 175 -18.06 0.92 -11.96
C LYS A 175 -17.87 1.63 -10.63
N ILE A 176 -17.18 2.77 -10.66
CA ILE A 176 -16.93 3.56 -9.46
C ILE A 176 -18.05 4.60 -9.36
N PRO A 177 -18.90 4.56 -8.31
CA PRO A 177 -19.94 5.56 -8.13
C PRO A 177 -19.32 6.96 -8.01
N VAL A 178 -19.82 7.89 -8.82
CA VAL A 178 -19.39 9.28 -8.83
C VAL A 178 -20.49 10.15 -8.23
N SER A 179 -20.11 11.02 -7.30
CA SER A 179 -20.96 12.06 -6.71
C SER A 179 -20.51 13.47 -7.07
#